data_AF-A0AAV8S5F6-F1
#
_entry.id   AF-A0AAV8S5F6-F1
#
_cell.length_a   1.000
_cell.length_b   1.000
_cell.length_c   1.000
_cell.angle_alpha   90.00
_cell.angle_beta   90.00
_cell.angle_gamma   90.00
#
_symmetry.space_group_name_H-M   'P 1'
#
loop_
_entity.id
_entity.type
_entity.pdbx_description
1 polymer ?
#
loop_
_entity_poly.entity_id
_entity_poly.type
_entity_poly.pdbx_seq_one_letter_code
_entity_poly.pdbx_strand_id
1 'polypeptide(L)'
;MHRSLGDLCTKYGDLLFLRFGTRKVLVVSSPSAVEECFTKNDIIFANRPRLIAGKHLQYNYRTIGFSSYGDHWRNLRRVTSMELFSKSRLNKFGKILEEEIQLLLKQLFQESRDREMRVMLIAGSETSAVTMDWAMSLLLNNPQAMQRLCLI
;
A
#
# COMPACT_ATOMS: atom_id res chain seq x y z
N MET A 1 2.29 -17.99 -3.94
CA MET A 1 3.48 -17.76 -3.09
C MET A 1 3.08 -17.40 -1.66
N HIS A 2 2.38 -16.28 -1.39
CA HIS A 2 2.02 -15.92 -0.01
C HIS A 2 1.17 -17.00 0.70
N ARG A 3 0.20 -17.63 0.01
CA ARG A 3 -0.58 -18.76 0.56
C ARG A 3 0.31 -19.92 1.00
N SER A 4 1.19 -20.37 0.11
CA SER A 4 2.13 -21.47 0.39
C SER A 4 3.08 -21.16 1.55
N LEU A 5 3.52 -19.90 1.70
CA LEU A 5 4.30 -19.47 2.86
C LEU A 5 3.46 -19.48 4.15
N GLY A 6 2.20 -19.08 4.07
CA GLY A 6 1.24 -19.19 5.16
C GLY A 6 1.05 -20.65 5.60
N ASP A 7 0.83 -21.56 4.66
CA ASP A 7 0.67 -23.00 4.94
C ASP A 7 1.92 -23.59 5.65
N LEU A 8 3.11 -23.14 5.24
CA LEU A 8 4.37 -23.52 5.89
C LEU A 8 4.45 -22.95 7.31
N CYS A 9 4.08 -21.68 7.52
CA CYS A 9 4.06 -21.06 8.85
C CYS A 9 3.11 -21.79 9.80
N THR A 10 1.92 -22.20 9.31
CA THR A 10 0.98 -23.01 10.11
C THR A 10 1.57 -24.36 10.52
N LYS A 11 2.43 -24.96 9.70
CA LYS A 11 3.03 -26.27 9.98
C LYS A 11 4.30 -26.22 10.82
N TYR A 12 5.14 -25.20 10.64
CA TYR A 12 6.50 -25.15 11.19
C TYR A 12 6.71 -24.00 12.19
N GLY A 13 5.72 -23.13 12.38
CA GLY A 13 5.76 -22.00 13.30
C GLY A 13 5.82 -20.65 12.60
N ASP A 14 5.58 -19.58 13.37
CA ASP A 14 5.37 -18.23 12.84
C ASP A 14 6.64 -17.48 12.41
N LEU A 15 7.80 -18.09 12.63
CA LEU A 15 9.11 -17.58 12.24
C LEU A 15 9.85 -18.67 11.47
N LEU A 16 9.95 -18.51 10.15
CA LEU A 16 10.60 -19.48 9.29
C LEU A 16 11.82 -18.91 8.60
N PHE A 17 12.95 -19.57 8.76
CA PHE A 17 14.16 -19.24 8.03
C PHE A 17 14.31 -20.12 6.79
N LEU A 18 14.13 -19.52 5.62
CA LEU A 18 14.13 -20.19 4.33
C LEU A 18 15.31 -19.75 3.47
N ARG A 19 15.69 -20.59 2.51
CA ARG A 19 16.70 -20.26 1.50
C ARG A 19 16.05 -20.22 0.12
N PHE A 20 15.93 -19.03 -0.46
CA PHE A 20 15.47 -18.82 -1.83
C PHE A 20 16.67 -18.75 -2.77
N GLY A 21 17.05 -19.91 -3.31
CA GLY A 21 18.26 -20.05 -4.13
C GLY A 21 19.51 -19.73 -3.30
N THR A 22 20.19 -18.62 -3.62
CA THR A 22 21.37 -18.14 -2.89
C THR A 22 21.04 -17.14 -1.78
N ARG A 23 19.79 -16.69 -1.66
CA ARG A 23 19.36 -15.70 -0.68
C ARG A 23 18.72 -16.36 0.52
N LYS A 24 19.03 -15.86 1.71
CA LYS A 24 18.37 -16.24 2.96
C LYS A 24 17.20 -15.30 3.19
N VAL A 25 16.05 -15.85 3.58
CA VAL A 25 14.79 -15.13 3.78
C VAL A 25 14.20 -15.56 5.11
N LEU A 26 13.92 -14.59 5.97
CA LEU A 26 13.15 -14.80 7.18
C LEU A 26 11.69 -14.44 6.88
N VAL A 27 10.79 -15.41 7.07
CA VAL A 27 9.34 -15.21 6.98
C VAL A 27 8.83 -15.01 8.39
N VAL A 28 8.06 -13.94 8.59
CA VAL A 28 7.46 -13.56 9.86
C VAL A 28 5.94 -13.52 9.67
N SER A 29 5.20 -14.36 10.38
CA SER A 29 3.72 -14.38 10.37
C SER A 29 3.08 -14.02 11.71
N SER A 30 3.87 -13.92 12.79
CA SER A 30 3.37 -13.52 14.11
C SER A 30 3.17 -11.99 14.18
N PRO A 31 1.98 -11.50 14.60
CA PRO A 31 1.74 -10.07 14.76
C PRO A 31 2.72 -9.38 15.72
N SER A 32 3.11 -10.03 16.83
CA SER A 32 4.04 -9.44 17.80
C SER A 32 5.45 -9.31 17.24
N ALA A 33 5.89 -10.28 16.43
CA ALA A 33 7.19 -10.22 15.75
C ALA A 33 7.19 -9.17 14.63
N VAL A 34 6.09 -9.04 13.89
CA VAL A 34 5.91 -7.97 12.89
C VAL A 34 5.96 -6.60 13.57
N GLU A 35 5.27 -6.42 14.69
CA GLU A 35 5.31 -5.18 15.46
C GLU A 35 6.74 -4.84 15.89
N GLU A 36 7.51 -5.78 16.42
CA GLU A 36 8.91 -5.55 16.79
C GLU A 36 9.80 -5.17 15.59
N CYS A 37 9.57 -5.77 14.42
CA CYS A 37 10.30 -5.46 13.19
C CYS A 37 10.01 -4.04 12.68
N PHE A 38 8.75 -3.60 12.72
CA PHE A 38 8.31 -2.33 12.11
C PHE A 38 8.12 -1.18 13.10
N THR A 39 8.37 -1.39 14.39
CA THR A 39 8.34 -0.31 15.40
C THR A 39 9.72 -0.10 16.03
N LYS A 40 10.26 -1.12 16.70
CA LYS A 40 11.51 -1.04 17.46
C LYS A 40 12.75 -1.10 16.58
N ASN A 41 12.68 -1.87 15.49
CA ASN A 41 13.81 -2.14 14.59
C ASN A 41 13.54 -1.67 13.15
N ASP A 42 12.61 -0.72 12.98
CA ASP A 42 12.09 -0.25 11.70
C ASP A 42 13.20 0.17 10.70
N ILE A 43 14.23 0.88 11.17
CA ILE A 43 15.35 1.33 10.34
C ILE A 43 16.17 0.15 9.79
N ILE A 44 16.39 -0.90 10.59
CA ILE A 44 17.16 -2.08 10.19
C ILE A 44 16.42 -2.84 9.08
N PHE A 45 15.11 -3.01 9.27
CA PHE A 45 14.23 -3.70 8.32
C PHE A 45 13.77 -2.81 7.14
N ALA A 46 14.04 -1.51 7.15
CA ALA A 46 13.74 -0.61 6.05
C ALA A 46 14.65 -0.82 4.82
N ASN A 47 15.77 -1.53 4.95
CA ASN A 47 16.67 -1.79 3.82
C ASN A 47 16.01 -2.68 2.75
N ARG A 48 16.26 -2.37 1.47
CA ARG A 48 15.64 -3.05 0.33
C ARG A 48 16.64 -4.02 -0.33
N PRO A 49 16.30 -5.31 -0.48
CA PRO A 49 17.17 -6.26 -1.17
C PRO A 49 17.47 -5.81 -2.60
N ARG A 50 18.75 -5.90 -3.02
CA ARG A 50 19.16 -5.55 -4.39
C ARG A 50 18.73 -6.63 -5.38
N LEU A 51 17.49 -6.57 -5.84
CA LEU A 51 16.95 -7.43 -6.89
C LEU A 51 17.33 -6.90 -8.28
N ILE A 52 17.45 -7.77 -9.28
CA ILE A 52 17.75 -7.40 -10.68
C ILE A 52 16.72 -6.37 -11.20
N ALA A 53 15.44 -6.55 -10.85
CA ALA A 53 14.38 -5.59 -11.15
C ALA A 53 14.67 -4.18 -10.62
N GLY A 54 15.28 -4.07 -9.43
CA GLY A 54 15.68 -2.77 -8.87
C GLY A 54 16.73 -2.05 -9.72
N LYS A 55 17.64 -2.80 -10.34
CA LYS A 55 18.66 -2.25 -11.24
C LYS A 55 18.04 -1.74 -12.55
N HIS A 56 17.21 -2.57 -13.19
CA HIS A 56 16.75 -2.32 -14.56
C HIS A 56 15.41 -1.57 -14.66
N LEU A 57 14.50 -1.76 -13.70
CA LEU A 57 13.15 -1.18 -13.74
C LEU A 57 12.95 0.00 -12.78
N GLN A 58 13.85 0.18 -11.81
CA GLN A 58 13.64 1.12 -10.70
C GLN A 58 14.78 2.14 -10.61
N TYR A 59 15.23 2.61 -11.78
CA TYR A 59 16.25 3.64 -11.94
C TYR A 59 17.50 3.38 -11.09
N ASN A 60 18.02 2.15 -11.15
CA ASN A 60 19.16 1.71 -10.34
C ASN A 60 18.93 1.92 -8.83
N TYR A 61 17.82 1.40 -8.30
CA TYR A 61 17.43 1.46 -6.88
C TYR A 61 17.16 2.87 -6.34
N ARG A 62 16.79 3.82 -7.20
CA ARG A 62 16.59 5.23 -6.81
C ARG A 62 15.14 5.61 -6.56
N THR A 63 14.19 4.73 -6.83
CA THR A 63 12.77 4.94 -6.52
C THR A 63 12.47 4.72 -5.03
N ILE A 64 11.41 5.36 -4.52
CA ILE A 64 11.00 5.26 -3.11
C ILE A 64 10.79 3.81 -2.62
N GLY A 65 10.27 2.92 -3.48
CA GLY A 65 10.01 1.52 -3.11
C GLY A 65 11.24 0.61 -3.05
N PHE A 66 12.34 0.98 -3.72
CA PHE A 66 13.53 0.13 -3.90
C PHE A 66 14.83 0.74 -3.36
N SER A 67 14.82 2.00 -2.94
CA SER A 67 15.94 2.60 -2.22
C SER A 67 16.04 1.99 -0.83
N SER A 68 17.26 1.64 -0.42
CA SER A 68 17.54 1.30 0.98
C SER A 68 17.48 2.56 1.86
N TYR A 69 17.35 2.36 3.17
CA TYR A 69 17.27 3.45 4.13
C TYR A 69 18.55 4.29 4.08
N GLY A 70 18.39 5.61 4.14
CA GLY A 70 19.48 6.58 4.02
C GLY A 70 18.93 7.93 3.57
N ASP A 71 19.81 8.91 3.40
CA ASP A 71 19.44 10.31 3.10
C ASP A 71 18.58 10.43 1.84
N HIS A 72 18.94 9.70 0.78
CA HIS A 72 18.18 9.66 -0.46
C HIS A 72 16.73 9.21 -0.23
N TRP A 73 16.54 8.10 0.48
CA TRP A 73 15.21 7.58 0.79
C TRP A 73 14.43 8.51 1.72
N ARG A 74 15.08 9.11 2.74
CA ARG A 74 14.42 10.08 3.65
C ARG A 74 13.94 11.32 2.90
N ASN A 75 14.74 11.82 1.95
CA ASN A 75 14.37 12.93 1.10
C ASN A 75 13.19 12.58 0.18
N LEU A 76 13.23 11.41 -0.46
CA LEU A 76 12.10 10.92 -1.26
C LEU A 76 10.82 10.78 -0.43
N ARG A 77 10.90 10.17 0.74
CA ARG A 77 9.76 10.00 1.67
C ARG A 77 9.17 11.35 2.06
N ARG A 78 10.02 12.33 2.37
CA ARG A 78 9.60 13.71 2.69
C ARG A 78 8.89 14.37 1.50
N VAL A 79 9.50 14.35 0.31
CA VAL A 79 8.91 14.95 -0.90
C VAL A 79 7.57 14.27 -1.23
N THR A 80 7.52 12.95 -1.24
CA THR A 80 6.30 12.18 -1.50
C THR A 80 5.20 12.49 -0.47
N SER A 81 5.54 12.55 0.81
CA SER A 81 4.55 12.89 1.85
C SER A 81 3.99 14.30 1.70
N MET A 82 4.80 15.28 1.31
CA MET A 82 4.36 16.68 1.18
C MET A 82 3.61 16.92 -0.14
N GLU A 83 4.12 16.37 -1.24
CA GLU A 83 3.64 16.71 -2.59
C GLU A 83 2.56 15.76 -3.12
N LEU A 84 2.50 14.52 -2.62
CA LEU A 84 1.49 13.54 -3.07
C LEU A 84 0.46 13.26 -1.98
N PHE A 85 0.91 13.06 -0.74
CA PHE A 85 0.05 12.58 0.36
C PHE A 85 -0.29 13.64 1.41
N SER A 86 -0.07 14.93 1.14
CA SER A 86 -0.52 15.98 2.06
C SER A 86 -2.02 16.20 1.97
N LYS A 87 -2.61 16.73 3.06
CA LYS A 87 -4.06 17.02 3.13
C LYS A 87 -4.58 17.84 1.95
N SER A 88 -3.85 18.89 1.57
CA SER A 88 -4.22 19.72 0.42
C SER A 88 -4.17 18.96 -0.90
N ARG A 89 -3.15 18.11 -1.08
CA ARG A 89 -2.97 17.32 -2.30
C ARG A 89 -4.02 16.23 -2.42
N LEU A 90 -4.29 15.50 -1.34
CA LEU A 90 -5.34 14.48 -1.29
C LEU A 90 -6.72 15.08 -1.58
N ASN A 91 -7.05 16.25 -1.01
CA ASN A 91 -8.31 16.94 -1.34
C ASN A 91 -8.42 17.34 -2.81
N LYS A 92 -7.31 17.77 -3.43
CA LYS A 92 -7.29 18.10 -4.87
C LYS A 92 -7.47 16.85 -5.73
N PHE A 93 -6.83 15.74 -5.37
CA PHE A 93 -6.96 14.47 -6.09
C PHE A 93 -8.31 13.80 -5.86
N GLY A 94 -8.97 14.02 -4.72
CA GLY A 94 -10.26 13.42 -4.37
C GLY A 94 -11.31 13.64 -5.45
N LYS A 95 -11.45 14.87 -5.94
CA LYS A 95 -12.39 15.20 -7.02
C LYS A 95 -12.08 14.47 -8.34
N ILE A 96 -10.80 14.36 -8.69
CA ILE A 96 -10.39 13.64 -9.91
C ILE A 96 -10.73 12.15 -9.77
N LEU A 97 -10.45 11.57 -8.59
CA LEU A 97 -10.75 10.17 -8.32
C LEU A 97 -12.26 9.90 -8.36
N GLU A 98 -13.07 10.81 -7.84
CA GLU A 98 -14.53 10.75 -7.93
C GLU A 98 -14.99 10.75 -9.39
N GLU A 99 -14.50 11.68 -10.21
CA GLU A 99 -14.83 11.78 -11.63
C GLU A 99 -14.43 10.50 -12.41
N GLU A 100 -13.22 9.98 -12.19
CA GLU A 100 -12.73 8.74 -12.82
C GLU A 100 -13.57 7.52 -12.40
N ILE A 101 -13.93 7.41 -11.11
CA ILE A 101 -14.83 6.36 -10.63
C ILE A 101 -16.20 6.46 -11.31
N GLN A 102 -16.77 7.66 -11.42
CA GLN A 102 -18.05 7.87 -12.10
C GLN A 102 -17.98 7.49 -13.58
N LEU A 103 -16.87 7.76 -14.26
CA LEU A 103 -16.66 7.34 -15.65
C LEU A 103 -16.55 5.82 -15.79
N LEU A 104 -15.74 5.17 -14.95
CA LEU A 104 -15.60 3.72 -14.92
C LEU A 104 -16.94 3.03 -14.70
N LEU A 105 -17.72 3.55 -13.75
CA LEU A 105 -19.06 3.05 -13.48
C LEU A 105 -19.96 3.19 -14.70
N LYS A 106 -20.03 4.39 -15.31
CA LYS A 106 -20.81 4.60 -16.53
C LYS A 106 -20.43 3.63 -17.65
N GLN A 107 -19.14 3.30 -17.81
CA GLN A 107 -18.69 2.30 -18.77
C GLN A 107 -19.19 0.90 -18.40
N LEU A 108 -19.02 0.48 -17.14
CA LEU A 108 -19.53 -0.80 -16.64
C LEU A 108 -21.06 -0.91 -16.79
N PHE A 109 -21.79 0.19 -16.62
CA PHE A 109 -23.23 0.28 -16.86
C PHE A 109 -23.62 0.01 -18.30
N GLN A 110 -22.86 0.55 -19.25
CA GLN A 110 -23.13 0.39 -20.68
C GLN A 110 -22.80 -1.02 -21.15
N GLU A 111 -21.75 -1.64 -20.59
CA GLU A 111 -21.35 -3.00 -20.93
C GLU A 111 -22.23 -4.07 -20.25
N SER A 112 -22.83 -3.75 -19.10
CA SER A 112 -23.68 -4.68 -18.37
C SER A 112 -25.04 -4.88 -19.06
N ARG A 113 -25.30 -6.13 -19.46
CA ARG A 113 -26.58 -6.55 -20.05
C ARG A 113 -27.67 -6.75 -18.98
N ASP A 114 -27.28 -7.00 -17.74
CA ASP A 114 -28.18 -7.33 -16.64
C ASP A 114 -28.71 -6.08 -15.93
N ARG A 115 -30.03 -6.02 -15.72
CA ARG A 115 -30.69 -4.89 -15.05
C ARG A 115 -30.42 -4.90 -13.54
N GLU A 116 -30.30 -6.06 -12.92
CA GLU A 116 -30.05 -6.20 -11.49
C GLU A 116 -28.61 -5.79 -11.14
N MET A 117 -27.65 -6.19 -11.97
CA MET A 117 -26.26 -5.75 -11.82
C MET A 117 -26.11 -4.23 -11.99
N ARG A 118 -26.90 -3.60 -12.86
CA ARG A 118 -26.94 -2.14 -12.97
C ARG A 118 -27.47 -1.50 -11.68
N VAL A 119 -28.63 -1.91 -11.16
CA VAL A 119 -29.17 -1.32 -9.92
C VAL A 119 -28.20 -1.48 -8.74
N MET A 120 -27.53 -2.63 -8.63
CA MET A 120 -26.51 -2.88 -7.59
C MET A 120 -25.30 -1.95 -7.75
N LEU A 121 -24.81 -1.74 -8.97
CA LEU A 121 -23.70 -0.82 -9.22
C LEU A 121 -24.07 0.62 -8.83
N ILE A 122 -25.30 1.10 -9.04
CA ILE A 122 -25.67 2.50 -8.73
C ILE A 122 -25.63 2.70 -7.22
N ALA A 123 -26.34 1.83 -6.50
CA ALA A 123 -26.40 1.88 -5.05
C ALA A 123 -25.02 1.66 -4.38
N GLY A 124 -24.21 0.76 -4.94
CA GLY A 124 -22.85 0.50 -4.49
C GLY A 124 -21.90 1.68 -4.74
N SER A 125 -22.11 2.44 -5.80
CA SER A 125 -21.27 3.58 -6.17
C SER A 125 -21.49 4.77 -5.25
N GLU A 126 -22.74 5.11 -4.98
CA GLU A 126 -23.10 6.20 -4.06
C GLU A 126 -22.59 5.92 -2.65
N THR A 127 -22.75 4.68 -2.18
CA THR A 127 -22.24 4.27 -0.86
C THR A 127 -20.71 4.25 -0.83
N SER A 128 -20.04 3.81 -1.90
CA SER A 128 -18.57 3.82 -1.98
C SER A 128 -18.03 5.24 -2.01
N ALA A 129 -18.63 6.16 -2.77
CA ALA A 129 -18.24 7.56 -2.83
C ALA A 129 -18.37 8.23 -1.46
N VAL A 130 -19.52 8.08 -0.79
CA VAL A 130 -19.74 8.62 0.56
C VAL A 130 -18.77 7.99 1.57
N THR A 131 -18.49 6.69 1.46
CA THR A 131 -17.52 6.02 2.33
C THR A 131 -16.10 6.50 2.07
N MET A 132 -15.74 6.77 0.83
CA MET A 132 -14.42 7.28 0.45
C MET A 132 -14.24 8.72 0.93
N ASP A 133 -15.26 9.57 0.80
CA ASP A 133 -15.28 10.93 1.36
C ASP A 133 -15.17 10.93 2.87
N TRP A 134 -15.89 10.02 3.54
CA TRP A 134 -15.80 9.86 4.99
C TRP A 134 -14.43 9.33 5.41
N ALA A 135 -13.89 8.33 4.72
CA ALA A 135 -12.57 7.75 5.01
C ALA A 135 -11.44 8.75 4.73
N MET A 136 -11.52 9.52 3.64
CA MET A 136 -10.60 10.61 3.35
C MET A 136 -10.70 11.69 4.43
N SER A 137 -11.91 12.12 4.79
CA SER A 137 -12.11 13.10 5.87
C SER A 137 -11.56 12.59 7.21
N LEU A 138 -11.77 11.32 7.55
CA LEU A 138 -11.25 10.68 8.74
C LEU A 138 -9.72 10.64 8.74
N LEU A 139 -9.09 10.23 7.62
CA LEU A 139 -7.63 10.21 7.47
C LEU A 139 -7.03 11.61 7.57
N LEU A 140 -7.70 12.61 7.01
CA LEU A 140 -7.24 14.00 6.99
C LEU A 140 -7.46 14.74 8.30
N ASN A 141 -8.34 14.26 9.17
CA ASN A 141 -8.62 14.84 10.48
C ASN A 141 -7.94 14.08 11.63
N ASN A 142 -7.25 12.97 11.35
CA ASN A 142 -6.45 12.21 12.31
C ASN A 142 -4.94 12.28 11.99
N PRO A 143 -4.23 13.34 12.43
CA PRO A 143 -2.81 13.52 12.12
C PRO A 143 -1.91 12.37 12.63
N GLN A 144 -2.30 11.68 13.70
CA GLN A 144 -1.58 10.49 14.19
C GLN A 144 -1.69 9.29 13.23
N ALA A 145 -2.85 9.09 12.59
CA ALA A 145 -3.05 8.00 11.61
C ALA A 145 -2.30 8.31 10.31
N MET A 146 -2.31 9.57 9.88
CA MET A 146 -1.54 10.04 8.73
C MET A 146 -0.03 9.89 8.98
N GLN A 147 0.46 10.23 10.18
CA GLN A 147 1.85 10.00 10.56
C GLN A 147 2.20 8.51 10.54
N ARG A 148 1.35 7.61 11.06
CA ARG A 148 1.60 6.16 11.01
C ARG A 148 1.63 5.58 9.60
N LEU A 149 0.72 5.97 8.72
CA LEU A 149 0.72 5.58 7.30
C LEU A 149 1.93 6.15 6.54
N CYS A 150 2.36 7.35 6.90
CA CYS A 150 3.58 7.98 6.39
C CYS A 150 4.84 7.58 7.17
N LEU A 151 4.78 6.64 8.13
CA LEU A 151 5.92 6.12 8.89
C LEU A 151 6.21 4.62 8.67
N ILE A 152 5.30 3.85 8.06
CA ILE A 152 5.59 2.52 7.49
C ILE A 152 6.20 2.69 6.11
#